data_AF-A0A1F7RY02-F1
#
_entry.id   AF-A0A1F7RY02-F1
#
_cell.length_a   1.000
_cell.length_b   1.000
_cell.length_c   1.000
_cell.angle_alpha   90.00
_cell.angle_beta   90.00
_cell.angle_gamma   90.00
#
_symmetry.space_group_name_H-M   'P 1'
#
loop_
_entity.id
_entity.type
_entity.pdbx_description
1 polymer ?
#
loop_
_entity_poly.entity_id
_entity_poly.type
_entity_poly.pdbx_seq_one_letter_code
_entity_poly.pdbx_strand_id
1 'polypeptide(L)'
;MEKISSFPYKFELGGTKFEIEDGRVTWVNPEGIESKCSLDGKIQGIAIFKNKIEYVMTVKYPDGIYCISHNNGIFGPFKEVKDIQYDDKKSISVISGVRGKETGAFPMVRE
;
A
#
# COMPACT_ATOMS: atom_id res chain seq x y z
N MET A 1 5.59 9.61 0.17
CA MET A 1 5.61 8.16 0.53
C MET A 1 6.84 7.85 1.39
N GLU A 2 6.72 6.96 2.38
CA GLU A 2 7.84 6.49 3.21
C GLU A 2 8.46 5.22 2.61
N LYS A 3 9.79 5.20 2.46
CA LYS A 3 10.52 3.98 2.07
C LYS A 3 10.81 3.16 3.31
N ILE A 4 10.46 1.87 3.28
CA ILE A 4 10.77 0.95 4.38
C ILE A 4 12.19 0.43 4.15
N SER A 5 13.12 0.80 5.05
CA SER A 5 14.52 0.38 5.00
C SER A 5 14.86 -0.72 6.00
N SER A 6 13.96 -1.02 6.95
CA SER A 6 14.13 -2.06 7.96
C SER A 6 12.79 -2.73 8.29
N PHE A 7 12.87 -4.02 8.61
CA PHE A 7 11.76 -4.84 9.08
C PHE A 7 12.07 -5.39 10.48
N PRO A 8 11.05 -5.63 11.35
CA PRO A 8 9.64 -5.38 11.10
C PRO A 8 9.28 -3.88 11.17
N TYR A 9 8.32 -3.46 10.34
CA TYR A 9 7.75 -2.12 10.36
C TYR A 9 6.33 -2.18 10.95
N LYS A 10 6.05 -1.37 11.99
CA LYS A 10 4.78 -1.41 12.72
C LYS A 10 4.06 -0.07 12.66
N PHE A 11 2.75 -0.09 12.45
CA PHE A 11 1.91 1.09 12.50
C PHE A 11 0.49 0.76 12.97
N GLU A 12 -0.25 1.79 13.37
CA GLU A 12 -1.66 1.66 13.76
C GLU A 12 -2.53 2.55 12.88
N LEU A 13 -3.69 2.02 12.50
CA LEU A 13 -4.65 2.67 11.62
C LEU A 13 -6.08 2.29 12.05
N GLY A 14 -6.88 3.26 12.47
CA GLY A 14 -8.27 3.01 12.90
C GLY A 14 -8.40 1.99 14.05
N GLY A 15 -7.43 1.94 14.96
CA GLY A 15 -7.37 0.94 16.04
C GLY A 15 -6.88 -0.45 15.62
N THR A 16 -6.63 -0.67 14.33
CA THR A 16 -5.99 -1.91 13.83
C THR A 16 -4.47 -1.74 13.86
N LYS A 17 -3.77 -2.70 14.46
CA LYS A 17 -2.30 -2.72 14.53
C LYS A 17 -1.76 -3.57 13.40
N PHE A 18 -0.86 -3.00 12.61
CA PHE A 18 -0.20 -3.66 11.48
C PHE A 18 1.27 -3.90 11.78
N GLU A 19 1.76 -5.07 11.40
CA GLU A 19 3.17 -5.45 11.41
C GLU A 19 3.54 -5.99 10.03
N ILE A 20 4.48 -5.30 9.39
CA ILE A 20 5.01 -5.65 8.08
C ILE A 20 6.40 -6.25 8.28
N GLU A 21 6.59 -7.45 7.75
CA GLU A 21 7.85 -8.17 7.66
C GLU A 21 8.18 -8.43 6.18
N ASP A 22 9.39 -8.92 5.92
CA ASP A 22 9.78 -9.26 4.55
C ASP A 22 8.92 -10.42 4.03
N GLY A 23 7.98 -10.11 3.13
CA GLY A 23 7.04 -11.07 2.55
C GLY A 23 5.84 -11.44 3.44
N ARG A 24 5.60 -10.74 4.55
CA ARG A 24 4.43 -11.01 5.42
C ARG A 24 3.84 -9.73 5.98
N VAL A 25 2.51 -9.65 5.99
CA VAL A 25 1.77 -8.60 6.70
C VAL A 25 0.85 -9.27 7.71
N THR A 26 0.99 -8.89 8.96
CA THR A 26 0.15 -9.31 10.07
C THR A 26 -0.65 -8.11 10.54
N TRP A 27 -1.92 -8.29 10.87
CA TRP A 27 -2.73 -7.25 11.49
C TRP A 27 -3.63 -7.81 12.58
N VAL A 28 -3.87 -6.99 13.60
CA VAL A 28 -4.76 -7.29 14.72
C VAL A 28 -5.83 -6.21 14.76
N ASN A 29 -7.09 -6.61 14.58
CA ASN A 29 -8.22 -5.69 14.59
C ASN A 29 -8.52 -5.20 16.04
N PRO A 30 -9.37 -4.17 16.23
CA PRO A 30 -9.71 -3.67 17.57
C PRO A 30 -10.34 -4.70 18.51
N GLU A 31 -10.91 -5.79 17.97
CA GLU A 31 -11.50 -6.89 18.74
C GLU A 31 -10.44 -7.93 19.19
N GLY A 32 -9.18 -7.74 18.79
CA GLY A 32 -8.07 -8.63 19.13
C GLY A 32 -7.92 -9.84 18.19
N ILE A 33 -8.65 -9.87 17.07
CA ILE A 33 -8.54 -10.94 16.07
C ILE A 33 -7.31 -10.68 15.20
N GLU A 34 -6.37 -11.63 15.22
CA GLU A 34 -5.18 -11.62 14.38
C GLU A 34 -5.48 -12.20 13.00
N SER A 35 -4.94 -11.58 11.96
CA SER A 35 -4.95 -12.07 10.59
C SER A 35 -3.59 -11.82 9.94
N LYS A 36 -3.26 -12.64 8.94
CA LYS A 36 -1.97 -12.56 8.25
C LYS A 36 -2.11 -12.85 6.77
N CYS A 37 -1.25 -12.22 5.98
CA CYS A 37 -1.14 -12.41 4.55
C CYS A 37 0.34 -12.56 4.19
N SER A 38 0.65 -13.56 3.35
CA SER A 38 1.97 -13.75 2.76
C SER A 38 2.04 -13.09 1.40
N LEU A 39 3.17 -12.47 1.10
CA LEU A 39 3.45 -11.79 -0.16
C LEU A 39 4.72 -12.38 -0.77
N ASP A 40 4.64 -12.81 -2.02
CA ASP A 40 5.79 -13.34 -2.75
C ASP A 40 6.70 -12.22 -3.30
N GLY A 41 6.24 -10.97 -3.24
CA GLY A 41 6.96 -9.80 -3.73
C GLY A 41 7.69 -9.03 -2.63
N LYS A 42 8.70 -8.24 -3.03
CA LYS A 42 9.50 -7.42 -2.12
C LYS A 42 8.80 -6.09 -1.80
N ILE A 43 8.54 -5.83 -0.53
CA ILE A 43 7.94 -4.56 -0.09
C ILE A 43 8.97 -3.41 -0.25
N GLN A 44 8.58 -2.33 -0.92
CA GLN A 44 9.47 -1.19 -1.23
C GLN A 44 9.18 0.06 -0.40
N GLY A 45 7.95 0.21 0.08
CA GLY A 45 7.52 1.40 0.80
C GLY A 45 6.04 1.39 1.10
N ILE A 46 5.62 2.32 1.95
CA ILE A 46 4.24 2.50 2.38
C ILE A 46 3.90 3.99 2.47
N ALA A 47 2.66 4.33 2.11
CA ALA A 47 2.06 5.62 2.39
C ALA A 47 0.90 5.39 3.36
N ILE A 48 0.90 6.09 4.49
CA ILE A 48 -0.13 5.95 5.53
C ILE A 48 -0.88 7.27 5.66
N PHE A 49 -2.20 7.23 5.51
CA PHE A 49 -3.11 8.35 5.64
C PHE A 49 -3.97 8.16 6.89
N LYS A 50 -3.39 8.47 8.06
CA LYS A 50 -4.01 8.20 9.38
C LYS A 50 -5.42 8.78 9.51
N ASN A 51 -5.61 10.03 9.05
CA ASN A 51 -6.92 10.72 9.12
C ASN A 51 -8.00 10.09 8.23
N LYS A 52 -7.61 9.19 7.32
CA LYS A 52 -8.49 8.55 6.34
C LYS A 52 -8.64 7.06 6.57
N ILE A 53 -7.96 6.52 7.58
CA ILE A 53 -7.90 5.07 7.84
C ILE A 53 -7.53 4.33 6.53
N GLU A 54 -6.49 4.83 5.86
CA GLU A 54 -5.98 4.28 4.59
C GLU A 54 -4.47 4.09 4.65
N TYR A 55 -3.98 3.02 4.03
CA TYR A 55 -2.59 2.91 3.65
C TYR A 55 -2.48 2.35 2.23
N VAL A 56 -1.38 2.67 1.55
CA VAL A 56 -1.00 2.05 0.29
C VAL A 56 0.43 1.54 0.41
N MET A 57 0.61 0.25 0.24
CA MET A 57 1.90 -0.42 0.26
C MET A 57 2.35 -0.74 -1.16
N THR A 58 3.63 -0.52 -1.45
CA THR A 58 4.23 -0.86 -2.75
C THR A 58 5.00 -2.16 -2.64
N VAL A 59 4.72 -3.10 -3.55
CA VAL A 59 5.31 -4.43 -3.56
C VAL A 59 5.86 -4.71 -4.96
N LYS A 60 7.16 -5.00 -5.05
CA LYS A 60 7.85 -5.32 -6.30
C LYS A 60 7.80 -6.82 -6.55
N TYR A 61 7.17 -7.17 -7.66
CA TYR A 61 7.17 -8.50 -8.28
C TYR A 61 8.06 -8.50 -9.54
N PRO A 62 8.35 -9.68 -10.13
CA PRO A 62 9.16 -9.77 -11.35
C PRO A 62 8.61 -8.94 -12.53
N ASP A 63 7.28 -8.86 -12.66
CA ASP A 63 6.57 -8.18 -13.75
C ASP A 63 6.33 -6.68 -13.50
N GLY A 64 6.41 -6.21 -12.25
CA GLY A 64 6.10 -4.82 -11.93
C GLY A 64 6.02 -4.50 -10.45
N ILE A 65 5.65 -3.27 -10.15
CA ILE A 65 5.34 -2.79 -8.80
C ILE A 65 3.82 -2.74 -8.68
N TYR A 66 3.28 -3.39 -7.66
CA TYR A 66 1.86 -3.34 -7.33
C TYR A 66 1.66 -2.47 -6.09
N CYS A 67 0.58 -1.72 -6.09
CA CYS A 67 0.14 -0.91 -4.95
C CYS A 67 -1.02 -1.62 -4.28
N ILE A 68 -0.89 -1.97 -3.01
CA ILE A 68 -1.90 -2.65 -2.20
C ILE A 68 -2.48 -1.63 -1.22
N SER A 69 -3.73 -1.27 -1.44
CA SER A 69 -4.51 -0.35 -0.61
C SER A 69 -5.35 -1.12 0.41
N HIS A 70 -5.48 -0.56 1.61
CA HIS A 70 -6.39 -1.08 2.62
C HIS A 70 -7.85 -1.06 2.13
N ASN A 71 -8.29 0.07 1.57
CA ASN A 71 -9.69 0.26 1.18
C ASN A 71 -10.00 -0.15 -0.27
N ASN A 72 -9.01 -0.09 -1.17
CA ASN A 72 -9.23 -0.20 -2.62
C ASN A 72 -8.64 -1.47 -3.25
N GLY A 73 -7.95 -2.31 -2.47
CA GLY A 73 -7.37 -3.56 -2.97
C GLY A 73 -6.07 -3.36 -3.75
N ILE A 74 -5.83 -4.20 -4.77
CA ILE A 74 -4.55 -4.27 -5.49
C ILE A 74 -4.63 -3.51 -6.82
N PHE A 75 -3.63 -2.69 -7.12
CA PHE A 75 -3.56 -1.89 -8.34
C PHE A 75 -2.17 -1.95 -9.00
N GLY A 76 -2.12 -2.11 -10.32
CA GLY A 76 -0.85 -2.25 -11.06
C GLY A 76 -1.00 -3.01 -12.38
N PRO A 77 0.11 -3.56 -12.92
CA PRO A 77 1.50 -3.32 -12.51
C PRO A 77 2.01 -1.94 -12.95
N PHE A 78 2.84 -1.32 -12.12
CA PHE A 78 3.63 -0.13 -12.43
C PHE A 78 5.08 -0.51 -12.77
N LYS A 79 5.69 0.22 -13.71
CA LYS A 79 7.15 0.17 -13.90
C LYS A 79 7.88 0.93 -12.79
N GLU A 80 7.32 2.06 -12.38
CA GLU A 80 7.86 2.95 -11.36
C GLU A 80 6.72 3.59 -10.56
N VAL A 81 6.89 3.71 -9.24
CA VAL A 81 6.00 4.47 -8.36
C VAL A 81 6.83 5.60 -7.74
N LYS A 82 6.43 6.85 -8.00
CA LYS A 82 7.15 8.05 -7.58
C LYS A 82 6.57 8.64 -6.29
N ASP A 83 5.24 8.79 -6.25
CA ASP A 83 4.54 9.31 -5.08
C ASP A 83 3.16 8.69 -4.93
N ILE A 84 2.63 8.75 -3.71
CA ILE A 84 1.28 8.29 -3.38
C ILE A 84 0.61 9.37 -2.55
N GLN A 85 -0.52 9.86 -3.05
CA GLN A 85 -1.32 10.90 -2.43
C GLN A 85 -2.74 10.41 -2.22
N TYR A 86 -3.50 11.11 -1.39
CA TYR A 86 -4.92 10.85 -1.20
C TYR A 86 -5.70 12.05 -1.75
N ASP A 87 -6.63 11.79 -2.67
CA ASP A 87 -7.56 12.80 -3.17
C ASP A 87 -8.78 12.85 -2.22
N ASP A 88 -8.81 13.89 -1.38
CA ASP A 88 -9.89 14.12 -0.41
C ASP A 88 -11.28 14.26 -1.06
N LYS A 89 -11.36 14.82 -2.26
CA LYS A 89 -12.65 15.06 -2.94
C LYS A 89 -13.24 13.75 -3.44
N LYS A 90 -12.38 12.85 -3.92
CA LYS A 90 -12.77 11.54 -4.45
C LYS A 90 -12.68 10.42 -3.42
N SER A 91 -12.14 10.71 -2.24
CA SER A 91 -11.87 9.72 -1.18
C SER A 91 -11.08 8.51 -1.68
N ILE A 92 -10.04 8.76 -2.48
CA ILE A 92 -9.27 7.70 -3.14
C ILE A 92 -7.77 7.96 -3.13
N SER A 93 -6.99 6.90 -3.03
CA SER A 93 -5.54 6.94 -3.20
C SER A 93 -5.17 7.14 -4.68
N VAL A 94 -4.21 8.01 -4.95
CA VAL A 94 -3.72 8.35 -6.29
C VAL A 94 -2.22 8.05 -6.36
N ILE A 95 -1.84 7.23 -7.35
CA ILE A 95 -0.48 6.77 -7.56
C ILE A 95 0.15 7.57 -8.69
N SER A 96 1.19 8.34 -8.39
CA SER A 96 2.00 9.01 -9.41
C SER A 96 3.14 8.09 -9.81
N GLY A 97 3.25 7.78 -11.11
CA GLY A 97 4.25 6.82 -11.58
C GLY A 97 4.20 6.56 -13.08
N VAL A 98 4.78 5.42 -13.47
CA VAL A 98 4.81 4.93 -14.85
C VAL A 98 4.05 3.61 -14.92
N ARG A 99 2.97 3.55 -15.68
CA ARG A 99 2.17 2.34 -15.94
C ARG A 99 2.23 2.02 -17.42
N GLY A 100 2.87 0.90 -17.78
CA GLY A 100 3.09 0.55 -19.20
C GLY A 100 3.97 1.56 -19.93
N LYS A 101 3.39 2.37 -20.84
CA LYS A 101 4.05 3.48 -21.54
C LYS A 101 3.61 4.86 -21.01
N GLU A 102 2.62 4.89 -20.12
CA GLU A 102 2.00 6.13 -19.64
C GLU A 102 2.68 6.59 -18.36
N THR A 103 2.99 7.88 -18.30
CA THR A 103 3.43 8.55 -17.07
C THR A 103 2.31 9.46 -16.61
N GLY A 104 1.92 9.38 -15.34
CA GLY A 104 0.82 10.18 -14.83
C GLY A 104 0.43 9.85 -13.39
N ALA A 105 -0.72 10.37 -13.01
CA ALA A 105 -1.37 10.14 -11.73
C ALA A 105 -2.59 9.24 -11.95
N PHE A 106 -2.59 8.07 -11.31
CA PHE A 106 -3.57 7.02 -11.52
C PHE A 106 -4.37 6.82 -10.22
N PRO A 107 -5.67 7.17 -10.19
CA PRO A 107 -6.52 6.88 -9.04
C PRO A 107 -6.73 5.37 -8.90
N MET A 108 -6.62 4.84 -7.68
CA MET A 108 -6.81 3.42 -7.35
C MET A 108 -8.31 3.08 -7.29
N VAL A 109 -8.99 3.11 -8.43
CA VAL A 109 -10.40 2.74 -8.53
C VAL A 109 -10.49 1.22 -8.62
N ARG A 110 -11.34 0.62 -7.79
CA ARG A 110 -11.71 -0.80 -7.88
C ARG A 110 -12.59 -0.96 -9.13
N GLU A 111 -12.10 -1.69 -10.13
CA GLU A 111 -12.91 -2.08 -11.31
C GLU A 111 -14.02 -3.06 -10.94
#